data_AF-A0A8S4S1W5-F1
#
_entry.id   AF-A0A8S4S1W5-F1
#
_cell.length_a   1.000
_cell.length_b   1.000
_cell.length_c   1.000
_cell.angle_alpha   90.00
_cell.angle_beta   90.00
_cell.angle_gamma   90.00
#
_symmetry.space_group_name_H-M   'P 1'
#
loop_
_entity.id
_entity.type
_entity.pdbx_description
1 polymer ?
#
loop_
_entity_poly.entity_id
_entity_poly.type
_entity_poly.pdbx_seq_one_letter_code
_entity_poly.pdbx_strand_id
1 'polypeptide(L)'
;IKLGEGVEIREELLRGVKWGDYRKVTRGLAAALFSPMELATCSVTGQRWSRAGQESRPTKPPLDRRRVHALISYVSRHFPDVEVSRIKQVLAYKCKENCAALRMRTAR
;
A
#
# COMPACT_ATOMS: atom_id res chain seq x y z
N ILE A 1 14.60 -10.42 -0.35
CA ILE A 1 13.63 -10.86 -1.39
C ILE A 1 13.57 -9.92 -2.59
N LYS A 2 13.47 -10.48 -3.80
CA LYS A 2 13.29 -9.73 -5.05
C LYS A 2 11.80 -9.72 -5.43
N LEU A 3 11.19 -8.55 -5.54
CA LEU A 3 9.78 -8.43 -5.93
C LEU A 3 9.60 -8.35 -7.45
N GLY A 4 10.63 -7.94 -8.19
CA GLY A 4 10.59 -7.63 -9.63
C GLY A 4 10.87 -6.15 -9.89
N GLU A 5 11.10 -5.74 -11.14
CA GLU A 5 11.32 -4.33 -11.53
C GLU A 5 12.49 -3.65 -10.81
N GLY A 6 13.51 -4.42 -10.38
CA GLY A 6 14.62 -3.91 -9.56
C GLY A 6 14.24 -3.55 -8.12
N VAL A 7 13.04 -3.91 -7.66
CA VAL A 7 12.57 -3.67 -6.30
C VAL A 7 12.92 -4.86 -5.41
N GLU A 8 13.65 -4.57 -4.35
CA GLU A 8 14.09 -5.55 -3.36
C GLU A 8 13.71 -5.11 -1.95
N ILE A 9 13.43 -6.09 -1.09
CA ILE A 9 13.15 -5.88 0.33
C ILE A 9 14.06 -6.79 1.13
N ARG A 10 14.59 -6.29 2.25
CA ARG A 10 15.35 -7.11 3.19
C ARG A 10 14.42 -8.06 3.96
N GLU A 11 14.79 -9.33 4.05
CA GLU A 11 13.92 -10.39 4.59
C GLU A 11 13.51 -10.18 6.03
N GLU A 12 14.36 -9.54 6.83
CA GLU A 12 14.07 -9.21 8.22
C GLU A 12 12.84 -8.32 8.39
N LEU A 13 12.54 -7.46 7.40
CA LEU A 13 11.38 -6.57 7.41
C LEU A 13 10.05 -7.33 7.27
N LEU A 14 10.11 -8.60 6.86
CA LEU A 14 8.94 -9.45 6.66
C LEU A 14 8.84 -10.56 7.71
N ARG A 15 9.71 -10.54 8.73
CA ARG A 15 9.57 -11.43 9.90
C ARG A 15 8.22 -11.19 10.56
N GLY A 16 7.42 -12.25 10.69
CA GLY A 16 6.07 -12.20 11.27
C GLY A 16 4.94 -11.92 10.27
N VAL A 17 5.24 -11.72 8.98
CA VAL A 17 4.20 -11.68 7.94
C VAL A 17 3.56 -13.06 7.82
N LYS A 18 2.22 -13.13 7.93
CA LYS A 18 1.46 -14.37 7.69
C LYS A 18 1.29 -14.59 6.20
N TRP A 19 2.12 -15.46 5.64
CA TRP A 19 2.20 -15.73 4.19
C TRP A 19 1.00 -16.43 3.57
N GLY A 20 0.07 -16.97 4.38
CA GLY A 20 -1.15 -17.62 3.89
C GLY A 20 -2.35 -16.68 3.63
N ASP A 21 -2.22 -15.36 3.85
CA ASP A 21 -3.30 -14.39 3.62
C ASP A 21 -2.77 -13.20 2.80
N TYR A 22 -3.30 -13.03 1.59
CA TYR A 22 -2.91 -11.95 0.67
C TYR A 22 -3.01 -10.58 1.34
N ARG A 23 -3.96 -10.36 2.27
CA ARG A 23 -4.14 -9.09 2.98
C ARG A 23 -2.97 -8.83 3.92
N LYS A 24 -2.52 -9.87 4.64
CA LYS A 24 -1.39 -9.77 5.57
C LYS A 24 -0.08 -9.58 4.80
N VAL A 25 0.12 -10.33 3.72
CA VAL A 25 1.28 -10.17 2.82
C VAL A 25 1.32 -8.77 2.22
N THR A 26 0.21 -8.30 1.62
CA THR A 26 0.10 -6.95 1.04
C THR A 26 0.46 -5.87 2.06
N ARG A 27 -0.07 -5.95 3.29
CA ARG A 27 0.21 -4.97 4.35
C ARG A 27 1.66 -5.04 4.85
N GLY A 28 2.23 -6.23 4.96
CA GLY A 28 3.62 -6.44 5.33
C GLY A 28 4.58 -5.85 4.31
N LEU A 29 4.39 -6.18 3.03
CA LEU A 29 5.16 -5.63 1.92
C LEU A 29 5.02 -4.11 1.84
N ALA A 30 3.81 -3.56 2.01
CA ALA A 30 3.60 -2.12 2.01
C ALA A 30 4.36 -1.42 3.14
N ALA A 31 4.39 -2.00 4.34
CA ALA A 31 5.14 -1.44 5.47
C ALA A 31 6.66 -1.54 5.28
N ALA A 32 7.14 -2.50 4.50
CA ALA A 32 8.55 -2.66 4.20
C ALA A 32 9.03 -1.79 3.01
N LEU A 33 8.14 -1.47 2.06
CA LEU A 33 8.46 -0.66 0.86
C LEU A 33 8.25 0.85 1.03
N PHE A 34 7.37 1.23 1.95
CA PHE A 34 6.95 2.61 2.13
C PHE A 34 7.03 2.99 3.60
N SER A 35 7.58 4.16 3.86
CA SER A 35 7.60 4.74 5.19
C SER A 35 6.16 5.02 5.68
N PRO A 36 5.94 5.07 7.01
CA PRO A 36 4.64 5.49 7.57
C PRO A 36 4.19 6.86 7.05
N MET A 37 5.14 7.77 6.79
CA MET A 37 4.87 9.10 6.25
C MET A 37 4.37 9.01 4.80
N GLU A 38 5.07 8.28 3.92
CA GLU A 38 4.60 8.03 2.54
C GLU A 38 3.20 7.41 2.53
N LEU A 39 2.94 6.41 3.38
CA LEU A 39 1.62 5.80 3.48
C LEU A 39 0.55 6.78 3.98
N ALA A 40 0.90 7.74 4.84
CA ALA A 40 -0.02 8.72 5.37
C ALA A 40 -0.34 9.84 4.37
N THR A 41 0.64 10.29 3.58
CA THR A 41 0.53 11.47 2.71
C THR A 41 0.28 11.15 1.24
N CYS A 42 0.58 9.93 0.78
CA CYS A 42 0.34 9.49 -0.60
C CYS A 42 -0.95 8.65 -0.74
N SER A 43 -1.27 8.29 -1.98
CA SER A 43 -2.33 7.37 -2.37
C SER A 43 -1.82 6.31 -3.34
N VAL A 44 -2.57 5.23 -3.56
CA VAL A 44 -2.09 4.10 -4.40
C VAL A 44 -1.81 4.52 -5.85
N THR A 45 -2.68 5.31 -6.46
CA THR A 45 -2.57 5.70 -7.87
C THR A 45 -2.51 7.21 -8.10
N GLY A 46 -2.60 8.03 -7.05
CA GLY A 46 -2.76 9.49 -7.20
C GLY A 46 -4.16 9.89 -7.67
N GLN A 47 -5.02 8.91 -8.00
CA GLN A 47 -6.37 9.15 -8.44
C GLN A 47 -7.33 9.08 -7.26
N ARG A 48 -8.39 9.89 -7.31
CA ARG A 48 -9.49 9.78 -6.37
C ARG A 48 -10.25 8.49 -6.67
N TRP A 49 -10.56 7.72 -5.64
CA TRP A 49 -11.65 6.76 -5.75
C TRP A 49 -12.95 7.55 -5.89
N SER A 50 -13.72 7.28 -6.94
CA SER A 50 -14.93 8.02 -7.26
C SER A 50 -15.90 7.97 -6.09
N ARG A 51 -16.14 9.13 -5.47
CA ARG A 51 -17.34 9.43 -4.68
C ARG A 51 -17.67 10.91 -4.86
N ALA A 52 -18.89 11.16 -5.31
CA ALA A 52 -19.51 12.48 -5.38
C ALA A 52 -19.38 13.21 -4.03
N GLY A 53 -19.19 14.54 -4.06
CA GLY A 53 -19.29 15.40 -2.87
C GLY A 53 -17.99 15.77 -2.13
N GLN A 54 -16.79 15.50 -2.69
CA GLN A 54 -15.51 15.93 -2.10
C GLN A 54 -14.63 16.78 -3.03
N GLU A 55 -15.21 17.63 -3.87
CA GLU A 55 -14.47 18.44 -4.86
C GLU A 55 -13.32 19.27 -4.23
N SER A 56 -13.50 19.78 -3.02
CA SER A 56 -12.54 20.66 -2.33
C SER A 56 -11.31 19.98 -1.69
N ARG A 57 -11.24 18.65 -1.60
CA ARG A 57 -10.13 17.99 -0.87
C ARG A 57 -8.89 17.78 -1.76
N PRO A 58 -7.71 18.30 -1.41
CA PRO A 58 -6.51 18.14 -2.24
C PRO A 58 -6.19 16.66 -2.52
N THR A 59 -5.87 16.37 -3.77
CA THR A 59 -5.52 15.03 -4.24
C THR A 59 -4.15 14.64 -3.72
N LYS A 60 -4.05 13.50 -3.04
CA LYS A 60 -2.76 13.01 -2.54
C LYS A 60 -1.86 12.56 -3.70
N PRO A 61 -0.55 12.84 -3.67
CA PRO A 61 0.37 12.31 -4.66
C PRO A 61 0.33 10.76 -4.67
N PRO A 62 0.67 10.12 -5.81
CA PRO A 62 0.78 8.66 -5.87
C PRO A 62 2.00 8.17 -5.07
N LEU A 63 1.90 6.95 -4.54
CA LEU A 63 3.07 6.15 -4.16
C LEU A 63 3.93 5.88 -5.40
N ASP A 64 5.21 5.56 -5.18
CA ASP A 64 6.12 5.19 -6.26
C ASP A 64 5.53 4.04 -7.10
N ARG A 65 5.27 4.32 -8.38
CA ARG A 65 4.52 3.43 -9.26
C ARG A 65 5.25 2.10 -9.46
N ARG A 66 6.59 2.13 -9.49
CA ARG A 66 7.42 0.93 -9.67
C ARG A 66 7.30 0.02 -8.45
N ARG A 67 7.43 0.55 -7.24
CA ARG A 67 7.23 -0.19 -5.97
C ARG A 67 5.80 -0.73 -5.84
N VAL A 68 4.79 0.06 -6.23
CA VAL A 68 3.39 -0.42 -6.24
C VAL A 68 3.19 -1.57 -7.23
N HIS A 69 3.72 -1.44 -8.45
CA HIS A 69 3.62 -2.49 -9.46
C HIS A 69 4.33 -3.77 -9.01
N ALA A 70 5.57 -3.66 -8.52
CA ALA A 70 6.33 -4.81 -8.01
C ALA A 70 5.59 -5.51 -6.85
N LEU A 71 5.00 -4.76 -5.92
CA LEU A 71 4.18 -5.32 -4.85
C LEU A 71 2.97 -6.09 -5.41
N ILE A 72 2.21 -5.48 -6.32
CA ILE A 72 1.00 -6.11 -6.89
C ILE A 72 1.39 -7.38 -7.64
N SER A 73 2.38 -7.30 -8.53
CA SER A 73 2.83 -8.44 -9.34
C SER A 73 3.42 -9.55 -8.47
N TYR A 74 4.07 -9.24 -7.35
CA TYR A 74 4.51 -10.25 -6.40
C TYR A 74 3.33 -10.93 -5.72
N VAL A 75 2.40 -10.17 -5.13
CA VAL A 75 1.23 -10.74 -4.44
C VAL A 75 0.36 -11.56 -5.41
N SER A 76 0.08 -11.06 -6.61
CA SER A 76 -0.72 -11.81 -7.60
C SER A 76 -0.09 -13.13 -8.04
N ARG A 77 1.26 -13.22 -8.10
CA ARG A 77 1.93 -14.50 -8.38
C ARG A 77 1.79 -15.52 -7.25
N HIS A 78 1.76 -15.05 -6.00
CA HIS A 78 1.59 -15.91 -4.83
C HIS A 78 0.11 -16.25 -4.54
N PHE A 79 -0.82 -15.43 -5.03
CA PHE A 79 -2.26 -15.58 -4.84
C PHE A 79 -2.98 -15.40 -6.19
N PRO A 80 -2.88 -16.39 -7.11
CA PRO A 80 -3.40 -16.27 -8.47
C PRO A 80 -4.92 -16.07 -8.51
N ASP A 81 -5.67 -16.56 -7.52
CA ASP A 81 -7.13 -16.43 -7.43
C ASP A 81 -7.59 -15.06 -6.89
N VAL A 82 -6.66 -14.19 -6.48
CA VAL A 82 -6.98 -12.87 -5.92
C VAL A 82 -6.85 -11.81 -7.00
N GLU A 83 -7.98 -11.16 -7.30
CA GLU A 83 -8.01 -10.03 -8.22
C GLU A 83 -7.09 -8.88 -7.76
N VAL A 84 -6.43 -8.25 -8.73
CA VAL A 84 -5.59 -7.05 -8.52
C VAL A 84 -6.37 -5.91 -7.84
N SER A 85 -7.67 -5.80 -8.12
CA SER A 85 -8.59 -4.84 -7.50
C SER A 85 -8.57 -4.95 -5.96
N ARG A 86 -8.60 -6.19 -5.43
CA ARG A 86 -8.59 -6.48 -3.99
C ARG A 86 -7.25 -6.14 -3.35
N ILE A 87 -6.13 -6.39 -4.03
CA ILE A 87 -4.79 -6.03 -3.56
C ILE A 87 -4.66 -4.51 -3.46
N LYS A 88 -5.07 -3.78 -4.52
CA LYS A 88 -5.12 -2.31 -4.53
C LYS A 88 -6.00 -1.76 -3.42
N GLN A 89 -7.14 -2.40 -3.16
CA GLN A 89 -8.05 -2.00 -2.08
C GLN A 89 -7.39 -2.11 -0.71
N VAL A 90 -6.67 -3.21 -0.43
CA VAL A 90 -5.93 -3.39 0.84
C VAL A 90 -4.85 -2.32 1.00
N LEU A 91 -4.09 -2.02 -0.05
CA LEU A 91 -3.05 -0.99 -0.02
C LEU A 91 -3.64 0.41 0.27
N ALA A 92 -4.77 0.74 -0.35
CA ALA A 92 -5.44 2.00 -0.11
C ALA A 92 -6.04 2.11 1.31
N TYR A 93 -6.58 1.02 1.87
CA TYR A 93 -6.96 1.01 3.28
C TYR A 93 -5.76 1.23 4.20
N LYS A 94 -4.61 0.64 3.88
CA LYS A 94 -3.37 0.89 4.64
C LYS A 94 -2.94 2.36 4.58
N CYS A 95 -3.07 3.02 3.43
CA CYS A 95 -2.83 4.47 3.34
C CYS A 95 -3.83 5.30 4.16
N LYS A 96 -5.11 4.91 4.15
CA LYS A 96 -6.17 5.57 4.94
C LYS A 96 -5.89 5.47 6.44
N GLU A 97 -5.50 4.29 6.94
CA GLU A 97 -5.17 4.07 8.35
C GLU A 97 -3.97 4.92 8.80
N ASN A 98 -2.87 4.93 8.02
CA ASN A 98 -1.70 5.76 8.35
C ASN A 98 -2.04 7.26 8.32
N CYS A 99 -2.89 7.69 7.40
CA CYS A 99 -3.37 9.07 7.37
C CYS A 99 -4.18 9.44 8.61
N ALA A 100 -5.06 8.54 9.09
CA ALA A 100 -5.80 8.74 10.32
C ALA A 100 -4.86 8.79 11.54
N ALA A 101 -3.89 7.89 11.62
CA ALA A 101 -2.89 7.87 12.69
C ALA A 101 -2.02 9.14 12.72
N LEU A 102 -1.61 9.65 11.55
CA LEU A 102 -0.87 10.90 11.45
C LEU A 102 -1.70 12.09 11.98
N ARG A 103 -2.98 12.17 11.58
CA ARG A 103 -3.89 13.23 12.05
C ARG A 103 -4.08 13.22 13.56
N MET A 104 -4.24 12.03 14.16
CA MET A 104 -4.36 11.90 15.62
C MET A 104 -3.09 12.37 16.34
N ARG A 105 -1.91 12.19 15.73
CA ARG A 105 -0.64 12.69 16.29
C ARG A 105 -0.49 14.20 16.18
N THR A 106 -0.98 14.81 15.10
CA THR A 106 -0.87 16.27 14.87
C THR A 106 -1.96 17.08 15.59
N ALA A 107 -3.07 16.45 15.98
CA ALA A 107 -4.14 17.08 16.74
C ALA A 107 -3.88 17.13 18.27
N ARG A 108 -2.69 16.75 18.71
CA ARG A 108 -2.25 16.69 20.10
C ARG A 108 -1.10 17.66 20.30
#